data_AF-A0A958WKL1-F1
#
_entry.id   AF-A0A958WKL1-F1
#
_cell.length_a   1.000
_cell.length_b   1.000
_cell.length_c   1.000
_cell.angle_alpha   90.00
_cell.angle_beta   90.00
_cell.angle_gamma   90.00
#
_symmetry.space_group_name_H-M   'P 1'
#
loop_
_entity.id
_entity.type
_entity.pdbx_description
1 polymer ?
#
loop_
_entity_poly.entity_id
_entity_poly.type
_entity_poly.pdbx_seq_one_letter_code
_entity_poly.pdbx_strand_id
1 'polypeptide(L)'
;MTNEEFRKSAHQMVDWMADYLENIEQYPVKAQVAPGEIKSKLPGSPPRDGEAMEDIFSDFKEIILPGITHWQHPSFHAYFPGNSSKPSVLAEMLTATLAVQAMIWNTSPSAAELEEQMMEWFIQMMGLPTHWTGSIQNGASDSTLNAILTAREQASDYTTNST
;
A
#
# COMPACT_ATOMS: atom_id res chain seq x y z
N MET A 1 18.16 15.26 4.74
CA MET A 1 18.05 14.31 5.86
C MET A 1 19.25 13.37 5.86
N THR A 2 19.93 13.26 6.99
CA THR A 2 21.01 12.30 7.26
C THR A 2 20.46 11.00 7.86
N ASN A 3 21.27 9.93 7.96
CA ASN A 3 20.83 8.68 8.58
C ASN A 3 20.47 8.81 10.08
N GLU A 4 21.10 9.74 10.79
CA GLU A 4 20.79 9.99 12.20
C GLU A 4 19.42 10.68 12.34
N GLU A 5 19.18 11.71 11.52
CA GLU A 5 17.88 12.36 11.41
C GLU A 5 16.79 11.37 11.00
N PHE A 6 17.06 10.53 9.99
CA PHE A 6 16.15 9.47 9.57
C PHE A 6 15.80 8.52 10.71
N ARG A 7 16.80 8.02 11.45
CA ARG A 7 16.55 7.12 12.58
C ARG A 7 15.69 7.79 13.64
N LYS A 8 15.97 9.04 13.98
CA LYS A 8 15.19 9.82 14.94
C LYS A 8 13.72 9.94 14.48
N SER A 9 13.49 10.38 13.24
CA SER A 9 12.14 10.51 12.69
C SER A 9 11.42 9.17 12.56
N ALA A 10 12.10 8.12 12.12
CA ALA A 10 11.54 6.78 11.98
C ALA A 10 11.10 6.21 13.34
N HIS A 11 11.90 6.34 14.39
CA HIS A 11 11.50 5.91 15.74
C HIS A 11 10.27 6.67 16.22
N GLN A 12 10.24 8.00 16.05
CA GLN A 12 9.07 8.81 16.41
C GLN A 12 7.80 8.36 15.67
N MET A 13 7.90 8.05 14.39
CA MET A 13 6.76 7.56 13.61
C MET A 13 6.34 6.16 14.01
N VAL A 14 7.28 5.27 14.34
CA VAL A 14 6.98 3.91 14.81
C VAL A 14 6.23 3.94 16.15
N ASP A 15 6.67 4.79 17.08
CA ASP A 15 5.98 4.99 18.35
C ASP A 15 4.55 5.51 18.09
N TRP A 16 4.40 6.52 17.25
CA TRP A 16 3.08 7.04 16.88
C TRP A 16 2.19 5.99 16.19
N MET A 17 2.73 5.16 15.29
CA MET A 17 1.98 4.10 14.62
C MET A 17 1.47 3.07 15.63
N ALA A 18 2.30 2.70 16.61
CA ALA A 18 1.89 1.79 17.67
C ALA A 18 0.76 2.39 18.52
N ASP A 19 0.92 3.64 18.95
CA ASP A 19 -0.09 4.38 19.72
C ASP A 19 -1.41 4.53 18.96
N TYR A 20 -1.34 4.85 17.66
CA TYR A 20 -2.50 4.97 16.78
C TYR A 20 -3.26 3.64 16.68
N LEU A 21 -2.55 2.53 16.47
CA LEU A 21 -3.16 1.21 16.37
C LEU A 21 -3.78 0.74 17.69
N GLU A 22 -3.15 1.05 18.83
CA GLU A 22 -3.67 0.75 20.16
C GLU A 22 -4.92 1.58 20.49
N ASN A 23 -4.94 2.84 20.07
CA ASN A 23 -5.95 3.82 20.47
C ASN A 23 -6.89 4.21 19.33
N ILE A 24 -7.03 3.39 18.28
CA ILE A 24 -7.81 3.75 17.09
C ILE A 24 -9.28 4.06 17.39
N GLU A 25 -9.85 3.46 18.44
CA GLU A 25 -11.22 3.70 18.91
C GLU A 25 -11.46 5.12 19.43
N GLN A 26 -10.40 5.88 19.70
CA GLN A 26 -10.51 7.29 20.11
C GLN A 26 -10.78 8.21 18.91
N TYR A 27 -10.58 7.74 17.68
CA TYR A 27 -10.82 8.52 16.47
C TYR A 27 -12.26 8.29 15.95
N PRO A 28 -12.89 9.29 15.32
CA PRO A 28 -14.18 9.07 14.66
C PRO A 28 -14.03 8.09 13.50
N VAL A 29 -14.93 7.13 13.35
CA VAL A 29 -14.86 6.13 12.26
C VAL A 29 -14.73 6.78 10.87
N LYS A 30 -15.52 7.83 10.60
CA LYS A 30 -15.52 8.57 9.33
C LYS A 30 -14.92 9.96 9.53
N ALA A 31 -14.19 10.42 8.52
CA ALA A 31 -13.71 11.79 8.42
C ALA A 31 -14.83 12.83 8.64
N GLN A 32 -14.54 13.89 9.40
CA GLN A 32 -15.50 14.93 9.79
C GLN A 32 -15.23 16.25 9.06
N VAL A 33 -15.08 16.18 7.73
CA VAL A 33 -14.71 17.32 6.88
C VAL A 33 -15.55 17.42 5.62
N ALA A 34 -15.65 18.62 5.05
CA ALA A 34 -16.30 18.83 3.75
C ALA A 34 -15.35 18.58 2.56
N PRO A 35 -15.86 18.21 1.37
CA PRO A 35 -15.04 18.14 0.15
C PRO A 35 -14.27 19.44 -0.10
N GLY A 36 -12.96 19.34 -0.28
CA GLY A 36 -12.06 20.48 -0.49
C GLY A 36 -11.50 21.13 0.77
N GLU A 37 -12.01 20.80 1.97
CA GLU A 37 -11.56 21.42 3.23
C GLU A 37 -10.07 21.13 3.53
N ILE A 38 -9.65 19.87 3.43
CA ILE A 38 -8.25 19.46 3.63
C ILE A 38 -7.34 20.18 2.63
N LYS A 39 -7.73 20.21 1.36
CA LYS A 39 -6.99 20.91 0.30
C LYS A 39 -6.84 22.40 0.59
N SER A 40 -7.87 23.05 1.13
CA SER A 40 -7.84 24.48 1.44
C SER A 40 -6.88 24.86 2.58
N LYS A 41 -6.49 23.89 3.41
CA LYS A 41 -5.52 24.06 4.50
C LYS A 41 -4.06 23.93 4.02
N LEU A 42 -3.84 23.43 2.80
CA LEU A 42 -2.51 23.25 2.22
C LEU A 42 -2.08 24.50 1.41
N PRO A 43 -0.77 24.77 1.30
CA PRO A 43 -0.27 25.85 0.44
C PRO A 43 -0.71 25.70 -1.01
N GLY A 44 -1.00 26.83 -1.68
CA GLY A 44 -1.41 26.83 -3.09
C GLY A 44 -0.30 26.52 -4.09
N SER A 45 0.95 26.43 -3.63
CA SER A 45 2.14 26.13 -4.44
C SER A 45 3.13 25.31 -3.61
N PRO A 46 3.92 24.42 -4.23
CA PRO A 46 4.93 23.64 -3.51
C PRO A 46 6.01 24.55 -2.90
N PRO A 47 6.64 24.13 -1.79
CA PRO A 47 7.75 24.87 -1.21
C PRO A 47 8.95 24.87 -2.17
N ARG A 48 9.74 25.96 -2.15
CA ARG A 48 10.96 26.06 -2.97
C ARG A 48 12.13 25.27 -2.38
N ASP A 49 12.16 25.18 -1.07
CA ASP A 49 13.18 24.52 -0.28
C ASP A 49 12.54 23.39 0.53
N GLY A 50 13.35 22.45 1.01
CA GLY A 50 12.85 21.38 1.89
C GLY A 50 12.42 21.90 3.27
N GLU A 51 11.44 21.24 3.86
CA GLU A 51 10.95 21.53 5.22
C GLU A 51 11.48 20.49 6.22
N ALA A 52 11.45 20.83 7.51
CA ALA A 52 11.83 19.88 8.55
C ALA A 52 10.83 18.73 8.61
N MET A 53 11.30 17.51 8.91
CA MET A 53 10.42 16.35 9.01
C MET A 53 9.42 16.50 10.17
N GLU A 54 9.82 17.23 11.22
CA GLU A 54 8.95 17.59 12.34
C GLU A 54 7.74 18.43 11.90
N ASP A 55 7.94 19.39 10.99
CA ASP A 55 6.88 20.25 10.47
C ASP A 55 5.90 19.43 9.61
N ILE A 56 6.44 18.60 8.70
CA ILE A 56 5.64 17.70 7.86
C ILE A 56 4.82 16.72 8.72
N PHE A 57 5.41 16.19 9.79
CA PHE A 57 4.69 15.28 10.69
C PHE A 57 3.65 16.00 11.55
N SER A 58 3.85 17.28 11.88
CA SER A 58 2.82 18.12 12.50
C SER A 58 1.64 18.33 11.57
N ASP A 59 1.91 18.72 10.32
CA ASP A 59 0.88 18.90 9.28
C ASP A 59 0.10 17.61 9.01
N PHE A 60 0.78 16.46 9.01
CA PHE A 60 0.10 15.18 8.92
C PHE A 60 -0.96 15.01 10.03
N LYS A 61 -0.60 15.29 11.28
CA LYS A 61 -1.53 15.12 12.43
C LYS A 61 -2.62 16.18 12.45
N GLU A 62 -2.32 17.43 12.09
CA GLU A 62 -3.22 18.57 12.24
C GLU A 62 -4.12 18.78 11.01
N ILE A 63 -3.59 18.54 9.81
CA ILE A 63 -4.28 18.83 8.55
C ILE A 63 -4.80 17.54 7.93
N ILE A 64 -3.98 16.49 7.83
CA ILE A 64 -4.33 15.28 7.07
C ILE A 64 -5.19 14.31 7.89
N LEU A 65 -4.77 13.97 9.11
CA LEU A 65 -5.42 12.97 9.97
C LEU A 65 -6.92 13.23 10.21
N PRO A 66 -7.41 14.48 10.43
CA PRO A 66 -8.84 14.74 10.57
C PRO A 66 -9.68 14.41 9.33
N GLY A 67 -9.04 14.36 8.16
CA GLY A 67 -9.65 13.97 6.88
C GLY A 67 -9.63 12.47 6.61
N ILE A 68 -9.04 11.66 7.49
CA ILE A 68 -8.95 10.20 7.33
C ILE A 68 -10.25 9.53 7.79
N THR A 69 -10.72 8.57 7.00
CA THR A 69 -11.70 7.58 7.45
C THR A 69 -10.94 6.38 7.97
N HIS A 70 -11.19 5.99 9.21
CA HIS A 70 -10.37 5.02 9.93
C HIS A 70 -10.86 3.60 9.65
N TRP A 71 -10.44 3.03 8.51
CA TRP A 71 -10.84 1.70 8.04
C TRP A 71 -10.54 0.57 9.02
N GLN A 72 -9.51 0.72 9.87
CA GLN A 72 -9.14 -0.28 10.88
C GLN A 72 -9.92 -0.11 12.20
N HIS A 73 -10.80 0.90 12.32
CA HIS A 73 -11.60 1.08 13.53
C HIS A 73 -12.59 -0.10 13.67
N PRO A 74 -12.76 -0.70 14.85
CA PRO A 74 -13.65 -1.86 15.04
C PRO A 74 -15.14 -1.61 14.77
N SER A 75 -15.55 -0.35 14.61
CA SER A 75 -16.92 0.07 14.27
C SER A 75 -17.07 0.45 12.80
N PHE A 76 -16.02 0.28 11.99
CA PHE A 76 -16.10 0.43 10.54
C PHE A 76 -16.69 -0.84 9.92
N HIS A 77 -17.93 -0.75 9.45
CA HIS A 77 -18.66 -1.87 8.84
C HIS A 77 -19.14 -1.57 7.41
N ALA A 78 -18.53 -0.59 6.75
CA ALA A 78 -18.80 -0.27 5.35
C ALA A 78 -17.91 -1.09 4.40
N TYR A 79 -18.37 -1.32 3.17
CA TYR A 79 -17.63 -2.01 2.10
C TYR A 79 -17.11 -3.40 2.52
N PHE A 80 -15.85 -3.71 2.18
CA PHE A 80 -15.10 -4.86 2.67
C PHE A 80 -13.91 -4.39 3.52
N PRO A 81 -13.39 -5.21 4.45
CA PRO A 81 -12.23 -4.86 5.24
C PRO A 81 -11.02 -4.51 4.37
N GLY A 82 -10.40 -3.36 4.62
CA GLY A 82 -9.05 -3.09 4.12
C GLY A 82 -8.07 -3.77 5.05
N ASN A 83 -7.43 -4.87 4.64
CA ASN A 83 -6.61 -5.64 5.58
C ASN A 83 -5.31 -4.90 5.92
N SER A 84 -4.96 -4.85 7.21
CA SER A 84 -3.67 -4.36 7.70
C SER A 84 -3.20 -5.19 8.89
N SER A 85 -1.89 -5.33 9.05
CA SER A 85 -1.29 -6.01 10.21
C SER A 85 0.09 -5.44 10.50
N LYS A 86 0.54 -5.53 11.76
CA LYS A 86 1.89 -5.06 12.17
C LYS A 86 3.01 -5.69 11.32
N PRO A 87 3.01 -7.01 11.02
CA PRO A 87 4.01 -7.59 10.12
C PRO A 87 3.97 -7.01 8.70
N SER A 88 2.78 -6.75 8.15
CA SER A 88 2.65 -6.14 6.81
C SER A 88 3.21 -4.72 6.78
N VAL A 89 2.94 -3.90 7.81
CA VAL A 89 3.51 -2.55 7.92
C VAL A 89 5.05 -2.58 7.98
N LEU A 90 5.62 -3.53 8.74
CA LEU A 90 7.08 -3.68 8.79
C LEU A 90 7.66 -4.16 7.46
N ALA A 91 6.96 -5.04 6.74
CA ALA A 91 7.36 -5.46 5.40
C ALA A 91 7.34 -4.29 4.40
N GLU A 92 6.34 -3.41 4.48
CA GLU A 92 6.28 -2.16 3.70
C GLU A 92 7.48 -1.24 3.99
N MET A 93 7.88 -1.10 5.27
CA MET A 93 9.08 -0.33 5.62
C MET A 93 10.35 -0.89 4.97
N LEU A 94 10.52 -2.22 4.97
CA LEU A 94 11.67 -2.89 4.36
C LEU A 94 11.66 -2.73 2.84
N THR A 95 10.53 -2.98 2.19
CA THR A 95 10.40 -2.87 0.73
C THR A 95 10.61 -1.44 0.25
N ALA A 96 10.06 -0.44 0.97
CA ALA A 96 10.30 0.98 0.68
C ALA A 96 11.77 1.38 0.89
N THR A 97 12.46 0.82 1.90
CA THR A 97 13.88 1.09 2.14
C THR A 97 14.77 0.51 1.03
N LEU A 98 14.45 -0.69 0.54
CA LEU A 98 15.20 -1.34 -0.52
C LEU A 98 14.87 -0.79 -1.92
N ALA A 99 13.70 -0.18 -2.09
CA ALA A 99 13.21 0.38 -3.36
C ALA A 99 13.35 -0.60 -4.54
N VAL A 100 12.98 -1.86 -4.32
CA VAL A 100 13.22 -2.96 -5.25
C VAL A 100 12.39 -2.81 -6.53
N GLN A 101 13.02 -3.04 -7.67
CA GLN A 101 12.35 -3.17 -8.96
C GLN A 101 12.52 -4.60 -9.52
N ALA A 102 11.44 -5.36 -9.55
CA ALA A 102 11.43 -6.78 -9.92
C ALA A 102 10.80 -7.03 -11.31
N MET A 103 11.12 -6.20 -12.31
CA MET A 103 10.49 -6.28 -13.65
C MET A 103 10.89 -7.56 -14.42
N ILE A 104 12.11 -8.05 -14.21
CA ILE A 104 12.61 -9.32 -14.72
C ILE A 104 13.48 -9.94 -13.63
N TRP A 105 13.67 -11.26 -13.68
CA TRP A 105 14.45 -11.98 -12.65
C TRP A 105 15.81 -11.32 -12.37
N ASN A 106 16.53 -10.89 -13.41
CA ASN A 106 17.86 -10.29 -13.27
C ASN A 106 17.87 -8.93 -12.54
N THR A 107 16.74 -8.21 -12.44
CA THR A 107 16.71 -6.91 -11.73
C THR A 107 16.48 -7.08 -10.23
N SER A 108 15.88 -8.19 -9.80
CA SER A 108 15.83 -8.57 -8.38
C SER A 108 15.45 -10.06 -8.21
N PRO A 109 16.44 -10.97 -8.22
CA PRO A 109 16.20 -12.41 -8.12
C PRO A 109 15.42 -12.81 -6.87
N SER A 110 15.82 -12.29 -5.70
CA SER A 110 15.18 -12.63 -4.43
C SER A 110 13.72 -12.16 -4.36
N ALA A 111 13.36 -11.05 -5.01
CA ALA A 111 11.97 -10.60 -5.05
C ALA A 111 11.11 -11.52 -5.93
N ALA A 112 11.62 -11.89 -7.12
CA ALA A 112 10.92 -12.80 -8.03
C ALA A 112 10.71 -14.20 -7.41
N GLU A 113 11.77 -14.79 -6.84
CA GLU A 113 11.70 -16.12 -6.25
C GLU A 113 10.86 -16.15 -4.96
N LEU A 114 10.92 -15.09 -4.15
CA LEU A 114 10.07 -15.00 -2.96
C LEU A 114 8.59 -14.89 -3.34
N GLU A 115 8.24 -14.11 -4.37
CA GLU A 115 6.86 -14.04 -4.86
C GLU A 115 6.36 -15.42 -5.33
N GLU A 116 7.15 -16.13 -6.15
CA GLU A 116 6.82 -17.47 -6.62
C GLU A 116 6.55 -18.42 -5.44
N GLN A 117 7.48 -18.47 -4.47
CA GLN A 117 7.34 -19.33 -3.30
C GLN A 117 6.10 -18.98 -2.45
N MET A 118 5.81 -17.68 -2.29
CA MET A 118 4.64 -17.22 -1.55
C MET A 118 3.33 -17.61 -2.25
N MET A 119 3.29 -17.54 -3.58
CA MET A 119 2.12 -17.96 -4.36
C MET A 119 1.92 -19.48 -4.33
N GLU A 120 3.00 -20.27 -4.35
CA GLU A 120 2.94 -21.73 -4.14
C GLU A 120 2.35 -22.08 -2.77
N TRP A 121 2.79 -21.40 -1.71
CA TRP A 121 2.20 -21.58 -0.38
C TRP A 121 0.74 -21.17 -0.35
N PHE A 122 0.38 -20.08 -1.03
CA PHE A 122 -1.01 -19.63 -1.11
C PHE A 122 -1.92 -20.65 -1.80
N ILE A 123 -1.46 -21.26 -2.90
CA ILE A 123 -2.17 -22.35 -3.60
C ILE A 123 -2.43 -23.53 -2.65
N GLN A 124 -1.41 -23.92 -1.87
CA GLN A 124 -1.55 -24.99 -0.86
C GLN A 124 -2.53 -24.63 0.24
N MET A 125 -2.42 -23.42 0.82
CA MET A 125 -3.31 -22.95 1.89
C MET A 125 -4.78 -22.88 1.46
N MET A 126 -5.02 -22.54 0.18
CA MET A 126 -6.37 -22.47 -0.39
C MET A 126 -6.92 -23.82 -0.88
N GLY A 127 -6.10 -24.89 -0.85
CA GLY A 127 -6.50 -26.22 -1.35
C GLY A 127 -6.72 -26.25 -2.87
N LEU A 128 -6.04 -25.38 -3.62
CA LEU A 128 -6.15 -25.29 -5.07
C LEU A 128 -5.28 -26.37 -5.76
N PRO A 129 -5.53 -26.69 -7.05
CA PRO A 129 -4.72 -27.66 -7.78
C PRO A 129 -3.24 -27.25 -7.83
N THR A 130 -2.34 -28.17 -7.48
CA THR A 130 -0.90 -27.89 -7.33
C THR A 130 -0.16 -27.58 -8.63
N HIS A 131 -0.80 -27.79 -9.79
CA HIS A 131 -0.23 -27.41 -11.09
C HIS A 131 -0.57 -25.97 -11.49
N TRP A 132 -1.35 -25.25 -10.68
CA TRP A 132 -1.60 -23.83 -10.89
C TRP A 132 -0.35 -23.02 -10.53
N THR A 133 -0.23 -21.86 -11.15
CA THR A 133 0.76 -20.84 -10.82
C THR A 133 0.06 -19.54 -10.47
N GLY A 134 0.78 -18.61 -9.85
CA GLY A 134 0.23 -17.33 -9.45
C GLY A 134 1.28 -16.22 -9.53
N SER A 135 0.77 -14.99 -9.56
CA SER A 135 1.56 -13.76 -9.50
C SER A 135 0.79 -12.76 -8.65
N ILE A 136 1.50 -11.92 -7.90
CA ILE A 136 0.87 -10.84 -7.14
C ILE A 136 0.46 -9.72 -8.11
N GLN A 137 -0.77 -9.23 -7.95
CA GLN A 137 -1.35 -8.17 -8.77
C GLN A 137 -1.76 -7.01 -7.85
N ASN A 138 -1.97 -5.82 -8.41
CA ASN A 138 -2.33 -4.64 -7.63
C ASN A 138 -3.75 -4.74 -7.05
N GLY A 139 -4.61 -5.53 -7.68
CA GLY A 139 -5.95 -5.82 -7.20
C GLY A 139 -6.73 -6.81 -8.07
N ALA A 140 -8.01 -6.93 -7.75
CA ALA A 140 -8.90 -7.85 -8.46
C ALA A 140 -9.28 -7.35 -9.87
N SER A 141 -9.30 -6.02 -10.07
CA SER A 141 -9.72 -5.41 -11.34
C SER A 141 -8.70 -5.61 -12.46
N ASP A 142 -7.41 -5.37 -12.17
CA ASP A 142 -6.28 -5.63 -13.06
C ASP A 142 -6.06 -7.14 -13.26
N SER A 143 -6.21 -7.96 -12.21
CA SER A 143 -6.22 -9.42 -12.38
C SER A 143 -7.30 -9.88 -13.36
N THR A 144 -8.52 -9.32 -13.25
CA THR A 144 -9.63 -9.62 -14.17
C THR A 144 -9.34 -9.14 -15.59
N LEU A 145 -8.76 -7.94 -15.74
CA LEU A 145 -8.34 -7.42 -17.03
C LEU A 145 -7.30 -8.32 -17.69
N ASN A 146 -6.27 -8.75 -16.96
CA ASN A 146 -5.25 -9.69 -17.45
C ASN A 146 -5.87 -11.02 -17.91
N ALA A 147 -6.83 -11.55 -17.16
CA ALA A 147 -7.54 -12.77 -17.54
C ALA A 147 -8.35 -12.59 -18.82
N ILE A 148 -9.09 -11.47 -18.97
CA ILE A 148 -9.89 -11.17 -20.16
C ILE A 148 -8.99 -10.94 -21.38
N LEU A 149 -7.88 -10.20 -21.23
CA LEU A 149 -6.93 -9.98 -22.31
C LEU A 149 -6.30 -11.29 -22.78
N THR A 150 -5.86 -12.13 -21.85
CA THR A 150 -5.33 -13.47 -22.16
C THR A 150 -6.36 -14.31 -22.91
N ALA A 151 -7.61 -14.35 -22.43
CA ALA A 151 -8.69 -15.09 -23.09
C ALA A 151 -9.00 -14.55 -24.50
N ARG A 152 -9.00 -13.22 -24.67
CA ARG A 152 -9.20 -12.57 -25.98
C ARG A 152 -8.10 -12.93 -26.96
N GLU A 153 -6.84 -12.79 -26.55
CA GLU A 153 -5.71 -13.12 -27.41
C GLU A 153 -5.75 -14.60 -27.81
N GLN A 154 -5.98 -15.50 -26.85
CA GLN A 154 -6.13 -16.93 -27.12
C GLN A 154 -7.30 -17.23 -28.09
N ALA A 155 -8.46 -16.59 -27.92
CA ALA A 155 -9.61 -16.80 -28.79
C ALA A 155 -9.43 -16.22 -30.21
N SER A 156 -8.52 -15.27 -30.37
CA SER A 156 -8.22 -14.58 -31.63
C SER A 156 -6.97 -15.10 -32.34
N ASP A 157 -6.34 -16.16 -31.82
CA ASP A 157 -5.01 -16.60 -32.26
C ASP A 157 -3.97 -15.46 -32.30
N TYR A 158 -4.02 -14.57 -31.30
CA TYR A 158 -3.13 -13.41 -31.14
C TYR A 158 -3.15 -12.39 -32.30
N THR A 159 -4.25 -12.31 -33.05
CA THR A 159 -4.36 -11.42 -34.23
C THR A 159 -5.05 -10.09 -33.95
N THR A 160 -5.52 -9.85 -32.72
CA THR A 160 -6.37 -8.70 -32.39
C THR A 160 -5.68 -7.33 -32.63
N ASN A 161 -4.35 -7.26 -32.59
CA ASN A 161 -3.58 -6.02 -32.78
C ASN A 161 -2.91 -5.92 -34.17
N SER A 162 -3.23 -6.81 -35.11
CA SER A 162 -2.55 -6.91 -36.42
C SER A 162 -3.06 -5.94 -37.51
N THR A 163 -3.58 -4.78 -37.12
CA THR A 163 -3.96 -3.71 -38.07
C THR A 163 -2.78 -2.93 -38.60
#